data_AF-A0A2K8M3H4-F1
#
_entry.id   AF-A0A2K8M3H4-F1
#
_cell.length_a   1.000
_cell.length_b   1.000
_cell.length_c   1.000
_cell.angle_alpha   90.00
_cell.angle_beta   90.00
_cell.angle_gamma   90.00
#
_symmetry.space_group_name_H-M   'P 1'
#
loop_
_entity.id
_entity.type
_entity.pdbx_description
1 polymer ?
#
loop_
_entity_poly.entity_id
_entity_poly.type
_entity_poly.pdbx_seq_one_letter_code
_entity_poly.pdbx_strand_id
1 'polypeptide(L)'
;MRRREAPRAHWCALWLAEALRVTRPGGCCLLFTDWRQLPSATDVLQAGAWVWHGVVPWLNLNARPMAGRFANAAEYVVWGSAGGEGDRPRSRNCAGSLHGSGTTGVAAVLEHRRFVGAELLDHFATIAEPGMGAGQEASNTPLHLTALGHSYGSSTTGYALGHDTPVQDAMLFGSPGQGAEHLKVPQGHLFAAQDAGDTLVPNYGDTGALGPSPYFSPDASSYHQMSTDASVTEAGPRSATEGHSGYLDAGSTSMYNMAAITTGHPDLAQYKGTVLAEGPR
;
A
#
# COMPACT_ATOMS: atom_id res chain seq x y z
N MET A 1 -19.37 32.28 -16.04
CA MET A 1 -18.67 32.13 -14.76
C MET A 1 -18.14 30.70 -14.69
N ARG A 2 -16.89 30.43 -15.11
CA ARG A 2 -16.32 29.07 -15.03
C ARG A 2 -15.93 28.82 -13.57
N ARG A 3 -16.59 27.89 -12.88
CA ARG A 3 -16.11 27.43 -11.57
C ARG A 3 -14.76 26.78 -11.82
N ARG A 4 -13.69 27.30 -11.21
CA ARG A 4 -12.45 26.54 -11.06
C ARG A 4 -12.82 25.34 -10.19
N GLU A 5 -12.73 24.12 -10.72
CA GLU A 5 -12.74 22.93 -9.88
C GLU A 5 -11.66 23.12 -8.81
N ALA A 6 -12.03 22.94 -7.54
CA ALA A 6 -11.09 23.17 -6.45
C ALA A 6 -9.92 22.16 -6.60
N PRO A 7 -8.65 22.58 -6.46
CA PRO A 7 -7.46 21.72 -6.67
C PRO A 7 -7.54 20.37 -5.92
N ARG A 8 -8.18 20.37 -4.74
CA ARG A 8 -8.40 19.19 -3.92
C ARG A 8 -9.37 18.17 -4.53
N ALA A 9 -10.46 18.63 -5.17
CA ALA A 9 -11.45 17.73 -5.76
C ALA A 9 -10.87 16.99 -6.97
N HIS A 10 -10.16 17.73 -7.83
CA HIS A 10 -9.43 17.16 -8.95
C HIS A 10 -8.36 16.16 -8.49
N TRP A 11 -7.55 16.54 -7.50
CA TRP A 11 -6.55 15.65 -6.92
C TRP A 11 -7.17 14.38 -6.30
N CYS A 12 -8.32 14.50 -5.63
CA CYS A 12 -9.02 13.35 -5.08
C CYS A 12 -9.55 12.40 -6.15
N ALA A 13 -10.06 12.94 -7.25
CA ALA A 13 -10.53 12.12 -8.37
C ALA A 13 -9.38 11.30 -8.99
N LEU A 14 -8.15 11.85 -9.05
CA LEU A 14 -6.99 11.16 -9.61
C LEU A 14 -6.62 9.91 -8.79
N TRP A 15 -6.47 10.02 -7.47
CA TRP A 15 -6.14 8.84 -6.67
C TRP A 15 -7.31 7.86 -6.56
N LEU A 16 -8.57 8.33 -6.67
CA LEU A 16 -9.74 7.46 -6.77
C LEU A 16 -9.80 6.68 -8.08
N ALA A 17 -9.39 7.27 -9.19
CA ALA A 17 -9.28 6.58 -10.48
C ALA A 17 -8.19 5.50 -10.43
N GLU A 18 -7.05 5.79 -9.79
CA GLU A 18 -6.01 4.76 -9.56
C GLU A 18 -6.49 3.65 -8.63
N ALA A 19 -7.23 4.00 -7.56
CA ALA A 19 -7.84 3.01 -6.68
C ALA A 19 -8.86 2.13 -7.43
N LEU A 20 -9.65 2.71 -8.35
CA LEU A 20 -10.58 1.97 -9.19
C LEU A 20 -9.84 0.99 -10.11
N ARG A 21 -8.73 1.42 -10.72
CA ARG A 21 -7.92 0.59 -11.64
C ARG A 21 -7.45 -0.71 -11.01
N VAL A 22 -7.13 -0.69 -9.72
CA VAL A 22 -6.65 -1.89 -8.98
C VAL A 22 -7.78 -2.63 -8.25
N THR A 23 -9.00 -2.10 -8.25
CA THR A 23 -10.17 -2.71 -7.61
C THR A 23 -10.81 -3.73 -8.54
N ARG A 24 -11.06 -4.94 -8.03
CA ARG A 24 -11.80 -5.97 -8.79
C ARG A 24 -13.21 -5.49 -9.15
N PRO A 25 -13.80 -5.91 -10.28
CA PRO A 25 -15.20 -5.67 -10.58
C PRO A 25 -16.11 -6.00 -9.38
N GLY A 26 -17.05 -5.09 -9.11
CA GLY A 26 -17.97 -5.08 -7.97
C GLY A 26 -17.34 -4.80 -6.59
N GLY A 27 -16.04 -4.49 -6.50
CA GLY A 27 -15.42 -4.00 -5.27
C GLY A 27 -16.00 -2.66 -4.83
N CYS A 28 -16.05 -2.40 -3.51
CA CYS A 28 -16.67 -1.21 -2.93
C CYS A 28 -15.63 -0.13 -2.56
N CYS A 29 -15.99 1.13 -2.75
CA CYS A 29 -15.29 2.31 -2.21
C CYS A 29 -16.15 3.00 -1.15
N LEU A 30 -15.52 3.42 -0.06
CA LEU A 30 -16.14 4.11 1.07
C LEU A 30 -15.33 5.39 1.37
N LEU A 31 -15.97 6.56 1.24
CA LEU A 31 -15.36 7.86 1.50
C LEU A 31 -16.01 8.53 2.70
N PHE A 32 -15.26 8.63 3.80
CA PHE A 32 -15.70 9.37 4.99
C PHE A 32 -15.59 10.87 4.76
N THR A 33 -16.62 11.61 5.15
CA THR A 33 -16.72 13.05 4.94
C THR A 33 -17.64 13.72 5.96
N ASP A 34 -17.52 15.03 6.10
CA ASP A 34 -18.45 15.85 6.88
C ASP A 34 -19.48 16.54 5.97
N TRP A 35 -20.57 17.08 6.55
CA TRP A 35 -21.68 17.66 5.78
C TRP A 35 -21.27 18.79 4.81
N ARG A 36 -20.20 19.54 5.12
CA ARG A 36 -19.72 20.66 4.30
C ARG A 36 -19.01 20.18 3.04
N GLN A 37 -18.39 19.00 3.11
CA GLN A 37 -17.66 18.39 2.00
C GLN A 37 -18.47 17.32 1.29
N LEU A 38 -19.65 16.95 1.82
CA LEU A 38 -20.50 15.89 1.28
C LEU A 38 -20.84 16.07 -0.21
N PRO A 39 -21.27 17.26 -0.70
CA PRO A 39 -21.53 17.43 -2.14
C PRO A 39 -20.27 17.24 -3.00
N SER A 40 -19.13 17.76 -2.54
CA SER A 40 -17.87 17.57 -3.25
C SER A 40 -17.42 16.11 -3.25
N ALA A 41 -17.67 15.36 -2.16
CA ALA A 41 -17.30 13.96 -2.05
C ALA A 41 -18.12 13.07 -3.01
N THR A 42 -19.41 13.36 -3.20
CA THR A 42 -20.24 12.65 -4.19
C THR A 42 -19.79 12.94 -5.62
N ASP A 43 -19.38 14.17 -5.92
CA ASP A 43 -18.88 14.53 -7.25
C ASP A 43 -17.53 13.87 -7.53
N VAL A 44 -16.63 13.90 -6.56
CA VAL A 44 -15.27 13.34 -6.65
C VAL A 44 -15.29 11.82 -6.83
N LEU A 45 -16.18 11.10 -6.13
CA LEU A 45 -16.32 9.65 -6.28
C LEU A 45 -16.69 9.29 -7.73
N GLN A 46 -17.65 10.01 -8.31
CA GLN A 46 -18.09 9.80 -9.69
C GLN A 46 -17.04 10.26 -10.70
N ALA A 47 -16.34 11.37 -10.43
CA ALA A 47 -15.24 11.84 -11.27
C ALA A 47 -14.06 10.84 -11.32
N GLY A 48 -13.84 10.07 -10.24
CA GLY A 48 -12.95 8.92 -10.20
C GLY A 48 -13.50 7.66 -10.88
N ALA A 49 -14.60 7.77 -11.63
CA ALA A 49 -15.28 6.70 -12.38
C ALA A 49 -15.92 5.57 -11.56
N TRP A 50 -16.15 5.77 -10.26
CA TRP A 50 -16.92 4.83 -9.43
C TRP A 50 -18.42 4.98 -9.67
N VAL A 51 -19.16 3.86 -9.61
CA VAL A 51 -20.63 3.89 -9.60
C VAL A 51 -21.09 4.31 -8.21
N TRP A 52 -21.70 5.49 -8.09
CA TRP A 52 -22.21 5.98 -6.82
C TRP A 52 -23.54 5.32 -6.45
N HIS A 53 -23.64 4.81 -5.22
CA HIS A 53 -24.84 4.11 -4.72
C HIS A 53 -25.61 4.91 -3.68
N GLY A 54 -24.92 5.72 -2.86
CA GLY A 54 -25.60 6.56 -1.88
C GLY A 54 -24.70 7.09 -0.77
N VAL A 55 -25.35 7.48 0.32
CA VAL A 55 -24.71 8.07 1.51
C VAL A 55 -25.22 7.37 2.77
N VAL A 56 -24.29 6.93 3.62
CA VAL A 56 -24.60 6.37 4.94
C VAL A 56 -24.34 7.44 6.01
N PRO A 57 -25.34 7.86 6.80
CA PRO A 57 -25.12 8.73 7.93
C PRO A 57 -24.58 7.94 9.13
N TRP A 58 -23.54 8.45 9.77
CA TRP A 58 -23.01 7.93 11.03
C TRP A 58 -23.23 8.97 12.13
N LEU A 59 -24.16 8.68 13.04
CA LEU A 59 -24.54 9.57 14.13
C LEU A 59 -23.61 9.40 15.35
N ASN A 60 -22.98 10.49 15.77
CA ASN A 60 -22.29 10.60 17.03
C ASN A 60 -23.25 11.14 18.11
N LEU A 61 -23.65 10.26 19.02
CA LEU A 61 -24.61 10.58 20.10
C LEU A 61 -24.06 11.56 21.14
N ASN A 62 -22.75 11.78 21.17
CA ASN A 62 -22.06 12.65 22.15
C ASN A 62 -21.52 13.94 21.52
N ALA A 63 -22.19 14.42 20.47
CA ALA A 63 -21.76 15.62 19.74
C ALA A 63 -21.77 16.88 20.62
N ARG A 64 -20.68 17.64 20.58
CA ARG A 64 -20.54 18.88 21.36
C ARG A 64 -21.38 20.00 20.73
N PRO A 65 -22.25 20.68 21.48
CA PRO A 65 -22.99 21.84 20.99
C PRO A 65 -22.03 22.96 20.57
N MET A 66 -22.41 23.70 19.53
CA MET A 66 -21.67 24.88 19.07
C MET A 66 -22.55 26.12 19.21
N ALA A 67 -22.01 27.18 19.81
CA ALA A 67 -22.74 28.43 19.93
C ALA A 67 -23.15 28.98 18.55
N GLY A 68 -24.44 29.28 18.38
CA GLY A 68 -24.98 29.87 17.16
C GLY A 68 -25.07 28.95 15.94
N ARG A 69 -24.91 27.62 16.10
CA ARG A 69 -25.02 26.64 15.01
C ARG A 69 -25.73 25.37 15.47
N PHE A 70 -26.23 24.60 14.51
CA PHE A 70 -26.65 23.23 14.78
C PHE A 70 -25.45 22.37 15.18
N ALA A 71 -25.65 21.43 16.09
CA ALA A 71 -24.60 20.50 16.51
C ALA A 71 -24.18 19.60 15.33
N ASN A 72 -22.88 19.41 15.16
CA ASN A 72 -22.34 18.48 14.17
C ASN A 72 -22.44 17.05 14.71
N ALA A 73 -23.64 16.49 14.71
CA ALA A 73 -23.91 15.18 15.29
C ALA A 73 -23.72 14.01 14.33
N ALA A 74 -23.43 14.26 13.05
CA ALA A 74 -23.28 13.22 12.05
C ALA A 74 -22.02 13.40 11.20
N GLU A 75 -21.35 12.28 10.95
CA GLU A 75 -20.42 12.07 9.84
C GLU A 75 -21.14 11.31 8.72
N TYR A 76 -20.57 11.31 7.52
CA TYR A 76 -21.19 10.72 6.34
C TYR A 76 -20.20 9.84 5.61
N VAL A 77 -20.66 8.72 5.09
CA VAL A 77 -19.89 7.86 4.20
C VAL A 77 -20.55 7.88 2.83
N VAL A 78 -19.86 8.42 1.84
CA VAL A 78 -20.26 8.29 0.43
C VAL A 78 -19.72 6.97 -0.10
N TRP A 79 -20.56 6.15 -0.74
CA TRP A 79 -20.13 4.82 -1.17
C TRP A 79 -20.53 4.49 -2.61
N GLY A 80 -19.70 3.66 -3.22
CA GLY A 80 -19.85 3.24 -4.60
C GLY A 80 -19.15 1.91 -4.91
N SER A 81 -19.26 1.44 -6.16
CA SER A 81 -18.57 0.23 -6.61
C SER A 81 -17.88 0.37 -7.96
N ALA A 82 -16.93 -0.54 -8.20
CA ALA A 82 -16.29 -0.73 -9.49
C ALA A 82 -17.24 -1.47 -10.45
N GLY A 83 -18.02 -0.73 -11.25
CA GLY A 83 -19.04 -1.30 -12.14
C GLY A 83 -20.42 -1.50 -11.48
N GLY A 84 -21.40 -2.00 -12.25
CA GLY A 84 -22.80 -2.12 -11.85
C GLY A 84 -23.12 -3.30 -10.92
N GLU A 85 -24.24 -3.24 -10.21
CA GLU A 85 -24.64 -4.15 -9.11
C GLU A 85 -24.69 -5.66 -9.43
N GLY A 86 -24.60 -6.05 -10.71
CA GLY A 86 -24.58 -7.45 -11.14
C GLY A 86 -23.29 -8.21 -10.85
N ASP A 87 -22.22 -7.52 -10.45
CA ASP A 87 -20.85 -8.05 -10.43
C ASP A 87 -20.26 -8.23 -9.02
N ARG A 88 -21.10 -8.38 -7.97
CA ARG A 88 -20.62 -8.45 -6.58
C ARG A 88 -19.60 -9.60 -6.39
N PRO A 89 -18.33 -9.32 -6.06
CA PRO A 89 -17.35 -10.36 -5.86
C PRO A 89 -17.55 -10.99 -4.47
N ARG A 90 -17.37 -12.31 -4.39
CA ARG A 90 -17.29 -13.07 -3.12
C ARG A 90 -16.02 -12.78 -2.29
N SER A 91 -15.21 -11.78 -2.67
CA SER A 91 -13.85 -11.63 -2.12
C SER A 91 -13.83 -10.86 -0.79
N ARG A 92 -13.01 -11.34 0.17
CA ARG A 92 -12.92 -10.87 1.57
C ARG A 92 -11.81 -9.83 1.82
N ASN A 93 -11.38 -9.09 0.80
CA ASN A 93 -10.27 -8.15 0.91
C ASN A 93 -10.78 -6.71 1.11
N CYS A 94 -10.15 -5.95 1.99
CA CYS A 94 -10.37 -4.52 2.21
C CYS A 94 -9.07 -3.76 1.88
N ALA A 95 -9.18 -2.63 1.20
CA ALA A 95 -8.04 -1.72 0.96
C ALA A 95 -8.43 -0.32 1.44
N GLY A 96 -7.52 0.37 2.12
CA GLY A 96 -7.72 1.74 2.60
C GLY A 96 -6.60 2.66 2.12
N SER A 97 -6.93 3.66 1.32
CA SER A 97 -6.00 4.76 1.03
C SER A 97 -6.18 5.83 2.12
N LEU A 98 -5.13 6.12 2.88
CA LEU A 98 -5.11 7.06 4.02
C LEU A 98 -5.97 6.57 5.20
N HIS A 99 -5.40 5.67 6.01
CA HIS A 99 -6.09 4.98 7.10
C HIS A 99 -5.92 5.67 8.46
N GLY A 100 -5.16 6.76 8.56
CA GLY A 100 -5.00 7.54 9.79
C GLY A 100 -4.49 6.67 10.93
N SER A 101 -5.22 6.62 12.04
CA SER A 101 -4.90 5.75 13.19
C SER A 101 -5.13 4.24 12.95
N GLY A 102 -5.36 3.81 11.70
CA GLY A 102 -5.41 2.40 11.33
C GLY A 102 -6.65 1.62 11.77
N THR A 103 -7.69 2.28 12.29
CA THR A 103 -8.91 1.63 12.80
C THR A 103 -9.63 0.76 11.76
N THR A 104 -9.56 1.11 10.48
CA THR A 104 -10.05 0.27 9.37
C THR A 104 -9.28 -1.04 9.27
N GLY A 105 -7.96 -1.02 9.51
CA GLY A 105 -7.14 -2.22 9.60
C GLY A 105 -7.50 -3.07 10.81
N VAL A 106 -7.72 -2.45 11.97
CA VAL A 106 -8.20 -3.14 13.20
C VAL A 106 -9.52 -3.86 12.95
N ALA A 107 -10.50 -3.17 12.36
CA ALA A 107 -11.80 -3.75 12.05
C ALA A 107 -11.69 -4.88 11.00
N ALA A 108 -10.85 -4.71 9.98
CA ALA A 108 -10.61 -5.76 8.99
C ALA A 108 -10.03 -7.02 9.63
N VAL A 109 -9.07 -6.87 10.55
CA VAL A 109 -8.51 -7.97 11.35
C VAL A 109 -9.60 -8.68 12.17
N LEU A 110 -10.39 -7.93 12.95
CA LEU A 110 -11.46 -8.49 13.78
C LEU A 110 -12.49 -9.28 12.97
N GLU A 111 -12.71 -8.88 11.72
CA GLU A 111 -13.64 -9.51 10.77
C GLU A 111 -12.99 -10.58 9.88
N HIS A 112 -11.74 -10.97 10.15
CA HIS A 112 -10.95 -11.93 9.37
C HIS A 112 -10.82 -11.56 7.87
N ARG A 113 -10.59 -10.27 7.59
CA ARG A 113 -10.40 -9.71 6.25
C ARG A 113 -8.94 -9.29 6.05
N ARG A 114 -8.45 -9.47 4.82
CA ARG A 114 -7.11 -8.97 4.43
C ARG A 114 -7.15 -7.46 4.24
N PHE A 115 -6.18 -6.74 4.79
CA PHE A 115 -6.11 -5.28 4.75
C PHE A 115 -4.77 -4.80 4.15
N VAL A 116 -4.85 -3.83 3.24
CA VAL A 116 -3.69 -3.05 2.77
C VAL A 116 -3.98 -1.58 3.03
N GLY A 117 -3.08 -0.91 3.75
CA GLY A 117 -3.18 0.50 4.13
C GLY A 117 -1.94 1.28 3.69
N ALA A 118 -2.13 2.55 3.31
CA ALA A 118 -1.04 3.50 3.06
C ALA A 118 -1.29 4.77 3.87
N GLU A 119 -0.30 5.23 4.61
CA GLU A 119 -0.34 6.45 5.44
C GLU A 119 0.87 7.34 5.11
N LEU A 120 0.65 8.65 5.07
CA LEU A 120 1.67 9.62 4.63
C LEU A 120 2.40 10.27 5.80
N LEU A 121 1.79 10.31 6.98
CA LEU A 121 2.33 11.00 8.16
C LEU A 121 2.82 10.00 9.21
N ASP A 122 4.12 10.07 9.54
CA ASP A 122 4.80 9.18 10.50
C ASP A 122 4.04 9.03 11.83
N HIS A 123 3.51 10.12 12.38
CA HIS A 123 2.76 10.09 13.63
C HIS A 123 1.53 9.17 13.58
N PHE A 124 0.81 9.13 12.46
CA PHE A 124 -0.37 8.28 12.32
C PHE A 124 0.00 6.82 12.06
N ALA A 125 1.11 6.56 11.35
CA ALA A 125 1.66 5.22 11.20
C ALA A 125 2.00 4.62 12.58
N THR A 126 2.69 5.38 13.45
CA THR A 126 3.04 4.95 14.81
C THR A 126 1.83 4.69 15.72
N ILE A 127 0.69 5.36 15.48
CA ILE A 127 -0.56 5.11 16.22
C ILE A 127 -1.31 3.89 15.68
N ALA A 128 -1.27 3.67 14.35
CA ALA A 128 -1.97 2.58 13.69
C ALA A 128 -1.45 1.19 14.08
N GLU A 129 -0.13 1.07 14.26
CA GLU A 129 0.56 -0.18 14.59
C GLU A 129 0.05 -0.86 15.88
N PRO A 130 0.06 -0.22 17.06
CA PRO A 130 -0.42 -0.84 18.29
C PRO A 130 -1.93 -1.11 18.27
N GLY A 131 -2.73 -0.30 17.56
CA GLY A 131 -4.17 -0.52 17.39
C GLY A 131 -4.48 -1.80 16.61
N MET A 132 -3.75 -2.04 15.51
CA MET A 132 -3.87 -3.28 14.73
C MET A 132 -3.40 -4.48 15.54
N GLY A 133 -2.30 -4.36 16.30
CA GLY A 133 -1.84 -5.38 17.24
C GLY A 133 -2.91 -5.78 18.25
N ALA A 134 -3.60 -4.81 18.86
CA ALA A 134 -4.67 -5.07 19.83
C ALA A 134 -5.90 -5.78 19.24
N GLY A 135 -6.28 -5.46 17.99
CA GLY A 135 -7.37 -6.17 17.29
C GLY A 135 -7.05 -7.65 17.00
N GLN A 136 -5.77 -8.01 16.95
CA GLN A 136 -5.29 -9.35 16.64
C GLN A 136 -5.25 -10.25 17.85
N GLU A 137 -4.76 -9.76 18.98
CA GLU A 137 -4.87 -10.46 20.26
C GLU A 137 -6.33 -10.81 20.56
N ALA A 138 -7.26 -9.93 20.20
CA ALA A 138 -8.69 -10.16 20.33
C ALA A 138 -9.27 -11.17 19.32
N SER A 139 -8.66 -11.38 18.16
CA SER A 139 -9.19 -12.21 17.06
C SER A 139 -8.39 -13.47 16.74
N ASN A 140 -7.26 -13.74 17.41
CA ASN A 140 -6.36 -14.87 17.15
C ASN A 140 -5.97 -15.03 15.67
N THR A 141 -5.96 -13.94 14.89
CA THR A 141 -5.59 -13.95 13.48
C THR A 141 -4.18 -13.36 13.34
N PRO A 142 -3.18 -14.13 12.87
CA PRO A 142 -1.83 -13.61 12.74
C PRO A 142 -1.80 -12.47 11.72
N LEU A 143 -1.17 -11.36 12.13
CA LEU A 143 -0.87 -10.26 11.24
C LEU A 143 0.16 -10.69 10.20
N HIS A 144 -0.06 -10.26 8.96
CA HIS A 144 0.96 -10.29 7.92
C HIS A 144 1.09 -8.88 7.35
N LEU A 145 1.96 -8.09 7.95
CA LEU A 145 2.37 -6.77 7.48
C LEU A 145 3.64 -6.91 6.66
N THR A 146 3.60 -6.32 5.47
CA THR A 146 4.76 -6.19 4.59
C THR A 146 5.13 -4.71 4.50
N ALA A 147 6.36 -4.37 4.86
CA ALA A 147 6.91 -3.03 4.68
C ALA A 147 7.57 -2.88 3.30
N LEU A 148 7.28 -1.80 2.58
CA LEU A 148 7.89 -1.50 1.29
C LEU A 148 8.69 -0.19 1.39
N GLY A 149 9.97 -0.23 1.03
CA GLY A 149 10.87 0.91 1.11
C GLY A 149 11.56 1.18 -0.21
N HIS A 150 11.27 2.34 -0.83
CA HIS A 150 11.89 2.78 -2.08
C HIS A 150 12.98 3.82 -1.83
N SER A 151 14.11 3.76 -2.54
CA SER A 151 15.12 4.81 -2.52
C SER A 151 15.56 5.13 -1.08
N TYR A 152 15.77 6.39 -0.72
CA TYR A 152 16.04 6.80 0.67
C TYR A 152 14.97 6.35 1.66
N GLY A 153 13.71 6.19 1.22
CA GLY A 153 12.65 5.62 2.03
C GLY A 153 12.97 4.21 2.52
N SER A 154 13.79 3.43 1.79
CA SER A 154 14.25 2.12 2.25
C SER A 154 15.10 2.21 3.51
N SER A 155 15.93 3.27 3.62
CA SER A 155 16.79 3.48 4.79
C SER A 155 15.96 3.91 5.99
N THR A 156 14.92 4.73 5.78
CA THR A 156 13.95 5.06 6.82
C THR A 156 13.16 3.83 7.27
N THR A 157 12.67 3.03 6.32
CA THR A 157 11.97 1.76 6.59
C THR A 157 12.86 0.83 7.41
N GLY A 158 14.10 0.61 6.99
CA GLY A 158 14.99 -0.30 7.71
C GLY A 158 15.47 0.26 9.05
N TYR A 159 15.60 1.58 9.23
CA TYR A 159 15.79 2.19 10.55
C TYR A 159 14.64 1.85 11.50
N ALA A 160 13.39 1.98 11.03
CA ALA A 160 12.21 1.59 11.81
C ALA A 160 12.21 0.09 12.14
N LEU A 161 12.57 -0.75 11.17
CA LEU A 161 12.67 -2.21 11.35
C LEU A 161 13.83 -2.62 12.26
N GLY A 162 14.78 -1.74 12.60
CA GLY A 162 15.76 -1.99 13.66
C GLY A 162 15.14 -2.03 15.06
N HIS A 163 13.92 -1.52 15.21
CA HIS A 163 13.13 -1.56 16.44
C HIS A 163 12.14 -2.72 16.44
N ASP A 164 11.50 -2.98 17.58
CA ASP A 164 10.45 -4.00 17.66
C ASP A 164 9.21 -3.50 16.91
N THR A 165 8.92 -4.15 15.77
CA THR A 165 7.78 -3.83 14.92
C THR A 165 6.95 -5.09 14.66
N PRO A 166 5.67 -4.97 14.34
CA PRO A 166 4.84 -6.10 13.98
C PRO A 166 4.94 -6.46 12.48
N VAL A 167 6.03 -6.10 11.80
CA VAL A 167 6.25 -6.37 10.37
C VAL A 167 6.79 -7.79 10.17
N GLN A 168 6.21 -8.55 9.23
CA GLN A 168 6.61 -9.92 8.93
C GLN A 168 7.49 -9.99 7.67
N ASP A 169 7.22 -9.17 6.65
CA ASP A 169 8.08 -9.07 5.47
C ASP A 169 8.56 -7.65 5.24
N ALA A 170 9.72 -7.49 4.62
CA ALA A 170 10.14 -6.19 4.09
C ALA A 170 10.76 -6.32 2.71
N MET A 171 10.39 -5.42 1.80
CA MET A 171 11.01 -5.29 0.49
C MET A 171 11.65 -3.92 0.32
N LEU A 172 12.97 -3.89 0.13
CA LEU A 172 13.75 -2.68 -0.12
C LEU A 172 14.15 -2.60 -1.59
N PHE A 173 13.84 -1.50 -2.28
CA PHE A 173 14.06 -1.40 -3.72
C PHE A 173 14.59 -0.04 -4.15
N GLY A 174 15.49 -0.04 -5.15
CA GLY A 174 16.30 1.14 -5.49
C GLY A 174 17.07 1.70 -4.28
N SER A 175 17.43 0.84 -3.32
CA SER A 175 17.86 1.23 -1.98
C SER A 175 19.31 1.72 -1.94
N PRO A 176 19.62 2.89 -1.36
CA PRO A 176 20.99 3.29 -1.07
C PRO A 176 21.54 2.65 0.23
N GLY A 177 20.79 1.76 0.88
CA GLY A 177 21.15 1.19 2.18
C GLY A 177 19.93 0.87 3.04
N GLN A 178 20.05 -0.15 3.88
CA GLN A 178 18.97 -0.65 4.74
C GLN A 178 18.79 0.16 6.04
N GLY A 179 19.53 1.23 6.27
CA GLY A 179 19.34 2.17 7.38
C GLY A 179 19.86 1.71 8.75
N ALA A 180 19.69 0.44 9.11
CA ALA A 180 20.17 -0.14 10.37
C ALA A 180 21.11 -1.33 10.11
N GLU A 181 21.97 -1.65 11.08
CA GLU A 181 22.85 -2.82 10.97
C GLU A 181 22.06 -4.14 10.97
N HIS A 182 20.98 -4.20 11.75
CA HIS A 182 20.15 -5.39 11.88
C HIS A 182 18.67 -5.03 11.79
N LEU A 183 17.95 -5.72 10.91
CA LEU A 183 16.50 -5.59 10.78
C LEU A 183 15.82 -6.70 11.58
N LYS A 184 14.84 -6.36 12.41
CA LYS A 184 14.01 -7.30 13.19
C LYS A 184 12.86 -7.86 12.33
N VAL A 185 13.21 -8.42 11.18
CA VAL A 185 12.29 -9.13 10.29
C VAL A 185 12.62 -10.63 10.36
N PRO A 186 11.63 -11.53 10.39
CA PRO A 186 11.85 -12.97 10.35
C PRO A 186 12.81 -13.40 9.23
N GLN A 187 13.67 -14.38 9.52
CA GLN A 187 14.62 -14.91 8.53
C GLN A 187 13.89 -15.47 7.31
N GLY A 188 14.32 -15.09 6.10
CA GLY A 188 13.68 -15.48 4.85
C GLY A 188 12.53 -14.57 4.40
N HIS A 189 12.27 -13.48 5.12
CA HIS A 189 11.20 -12.52 4.80
C HIS A 189 11.73 -11.14 4.39
N LEU A 190 13.01 -11.06 4.04
CA LEU A 190 13.64 -9.86 3.48
C LEU A 190 13.79 -10.01 1.97
N PHE A 191 13.35 -9.01 1.23
CA PHE A 191 13.36 -8.98 -0.23
C PHE A 191 14.04 -7.71 -0.73
N ALA A 192 14.77 -7.79 -1.84
CA ALA A 192 15.44 -6.63 -2.40
C ALA A 192 15.31 -6.61 -3.92
N ALA A 193 14.98 -5.47 -4.51
CA ALA A 193 14.95 -5.29 -5.96
C ALA A 193 15.86 -4.15 -6.40
N GLN A 194 16.68 -4.39 -7.41
CA GLN A 194 17.53 -3.38 -8.02
C GLN A 194 17.48 -3.54 -9.53
N ASP A 195 17.07 -2.48 -10.23
CA ASP A 195 17.30 -2.31 -11.67
C ASP A 195 18.80 -2.10 -11.94
N ALA A 196 19.32 -2.79 -12.96
CA ALA A 196 20.72 -2.66 -13.37
C ALA A 196 21.04 -1.25 -13.91
N GLY A 197 20.03 -0.55 -14.45
CA GLY A 197 20.15 0.84 -14.90
C GLY A 197 20.09 1.87 -13.78
N ASP A 198 19.68 1.49 -12.58
CA ASP A 198 19.60 2.36 -11.40
C ASP A 198 20.95 2.41 -10.67
N THR A 199 21.86 3.23 -11.18
CA THR A 199 23.26 3.26 -10.73
C THR A 199 23.62 4.42 -9.81
N LEU A 200 22.70 5.35 -9.53
CA LEU A 200 23.01 6.52 -8.69
C LEU A 200 22.72 6.25 -7.21
N VAL A 201 21.48 5.88 -6.91
CA VAL A 201 21.04 5.69 -5.52
C VAL A 201 21.52 4.34 -4.96
N PRO A 202 21.31 3.19 -5.64
CA PRO A 202 21.80 1.90 -5.15
C PRO A 202 23.31 1.84 -4.91
N ASN A 203 24.09 2.43 -5.82
CA ASN A 203 25.55 2.42 -5.70
C ASN A 203 26.07 3.37 -4.60
N TYR A 204 25.25 4.33 -4.14
CA TYR A 204 25.58 5.10 -2.95
C TYR A 204 25.69 4.20 -1.70
N GLY A 205 25.03 3.04 -1.70
CA GLY A 205 25.12 2.07 -0.62
C GLY A 205 26.50 1.44 -0.41
N ASP A 206 27.39 1.48 -1.41
CA ASP A 206 28.79 1.05 -1.25
C ASP A 206 29.58 1.95 -0.27
N THR A 207 29.07 3.16 0.00
CA THR A 207 29.66 4.05 1.00
C THR A 207 29.36 3.63 2.44
N GLY A 208 28.33 2.79 2.65
CA GLY A 208 27.83 2.40 3.97
C GLY A 208 27.19 3.54 4.79
N ALA A 209 27.04 4.74 4.23
CA ALA A 209 26.57 5.92 4.96
C ALA A 209 25.10 5.82 5.43
N LEU A 210 24.31 4.96 4.81
CA LEU A 210 22.90 4.72 5.12
C LEU A 210 22.66 3.27 5.55
N GLY A 211 23.64 2.69 6.25
CA GLY A 211 23.64 1.29 6.65
C GLY A 211 24.04 0.33 5.53
N PRO A 212 24.06 -0.98 5.82
CA PRO A 212 24.46 -2.00 4.85
C PRO A 212 23.61 -1.96 3.57
N SER A 213 24.26 -2.07 2.41
CA SER A 213 23.56 -2.20 1.12
C SER A 213 22.86 -3.56 1.02
N PRO A 214 21.55 -3.61 0.68
CA PRO A 214 20.85 -4.88 0.48
C PRO A 214 21.29 -5.62 -0.80
N TYR A 215 22.18 -5.04 -1.60
CA TYR A 215 22.64 -5.61 -2.87
C TYR A 215 24.13 -6.02 -2.83
N PHE A 216 24.96 -5.21 -2.17
CA PHE A 216 26.42 -5.30 -2.30
C PHE A 216 27.15 -5.59 -0.99
N SER A 217 26.48 -5.40 0.16
CA SER A 217 27.09 -5.69 1.45
C SER A 217 27.09 -7.20 1.75
N PRO A 218 27.86 -7.66 2.75
CA PRO A 218 27.76 -9.06 3.23
C PRO A 218 26.33 -9.47 3.62
N ASP A 219 25.52 -8.52 4.10
CA ASP A 219 24.13 -8.76 4.52
C ASP A 219 23.18 -8.95 3.35
N ALA A 220 23.60 -8.66 2.11
CA ALA A 220 22.81 -8.91 0.90
C ALA A 220 22.39 -10.39 0.74
N SER A 221 23.14 -11.31 1.36
CA SER A 221 22.80 -12.74 1.44
C SER A 221 21.55 -13.05 2.28
N SER A 222 21.14 -12.14 3.15
CA SER A 222 19.91 -12.24 3.95
C SER A 222 18.66 -11.85 3.16
N TYR A 223 18.83 -11.29 1.95
CA TYR A 223 17.75 -10.85 1.09
C TYR A 223 17.50 -11.83 -0.05
N HIS A 224 16.22 -12.10 -0.29
CA HIS A 224 15.77 -12.62 -1.56
C HIS A 224 15.91 -11.54 -2.64
N GLN A 225 16.83 -11.75 -3.57
CA GLN A 225 17.06 -10.83 -4.67
C GLN A 225 16.00 -11.03 -5.75
N MET A 226 15.22 -9.98 -6.00
CA MET A 226 14.09 -9.98 -6.92
C MET A 226 14.53 -9.50 -8.30
N SER A 227 14.05 -10.17 -9.35
CA SER A 227 14.27 -9.75 -10.74
C SER A 227 13.51 -8.47 -11.04
N THR A 228 14.16 -7.63 -11.84
CA THR A 228 13.61 -6.39 -12.42
C THR A 228 13.57 -6.45 -13.94
N ASP A 229 13.96 -7.59 -14.53
CA ASP A 229 13.97 -7.82 -15.97
C ASP A 229 12.55 -8.05 -16.49
N ALA A 230 12.36 -7.97 -17.81
CA ALA A 230 11.12 -8.40 -18.43
C ALA A 230 10.85 -9.89 -18.12
N SER A 231 9.62 -10.22 -17.75
CA SER A 231 9.25 -11.57 -17.32
C SER A 231 7.89 -11.99 -17.89
N VAL A 232 7.62 -13.30 -17.90
CA VAL A 232 6.28 -13.83 -18.20
C VAL A 232 5.75 -14.49 -16.94
N THR A 233 4.67 -13.93 -16.41
CA THR A 233 4.02 -14.38 -15.17
C THR A 233 2.69 -15.06 -15.48
N GLU A 234 2.08 -15.71 -14.50
CA GLU A 234 0.71 -16.25 -14.64
C GLU A 234 -0.32 -15.19 -15.02
N ALA A 235 -0.10 -13.94 -14.59
CA ALA A 235 -0.96 -12.81 -14.92
C ALA A 235 -0.57 -12.11 -16.23
N GLY A 236 0.33 -12.70 -17.03
CA GLY A 236 0.76 -12.21 -18.34
C GLY A 236 2.19 -11.65 -18.38
N PRO A 237 2.61 -11.13 -19.55
CA PRO A 237 3.93 -10.54 -19.73
C PRO A 237 4.10 -9.26 -18.88
N ARG A 238 5.34 -9.03 -18.45
CA ARG A 238 5.76 -7.89 -17.64
C ARG A 238 6.94 -7.18 -18.30
N SER A 239 6.93 -5.86 -18.21
CA SER A 239 8.05 -5.05 -18.68
C SER A 239 9.20 -5.08 -17.68
N ALA A 240 10.41 -4.90 -18.19
CA ALA A 240 11.55 -4.58 -17.34
C ALA A 240 11.27 -3.27 -16.59
N THR A 241 11.81 -3.15 -15.39
CA THR A 241 11.90 -1.89 -14.67
C THR A 241 13.02 -1.07 -15.28
N GLU A 242 12.77 0.21 -15.57
CA GLU A 242 13.76 1.10 -16.16
C GLU A 242 14.02 2.31 -15.27
N GLY A 243 15.25 2.40 -14.75
CA GLY A 243 15.72 3.53 -13.96
C GLY A 243 15.09 3.63 -12.57
N HIS A 244 15.52 4.67 -11.84
CA HIS A 244 15.25 4.78 -10.42
C HIS A 244 13.76 4.96 -10.05
N SER A 245 12.95 5.54 -10.95
CA SER A 245 11.52 5.78 -10.72
C SER A 245 10.62 4.66 -11.23
N GLY A 246 11.13 3.74 -12.05
CA GLY A 246 10.32 2.76 -12.77
C GLY A 246 9.87 1.55 -11.94
N TYR A 247 10.28 1.43 -10.68
CA TYR A 247 9.97 0.25 -9.84
C TYR A 247 8.47 0.06 -9.58
N LEU A 248 7.69 1.15 -9.65
CA LEU A 248 6.24 1.16 -9.42
C LEU A 248 5.44 1.29 -10.73
N ASP A 249 6.11 1.19 -11.88
CA ASP A 249 5.44 1.32 -13.16
C ASP A 249 4.43 0.19 -13.36
N ALA A 250 3.26 0.57 -13.88
CA ALA A 250 2.18 -0.37 -14.12
C ALA A 250 2.60 -1.45 -15.12
N GLY A 251 2.48 -2.71 -14.71
CA GLY A 251 2.84 -3.86 -15.56
C GLY A 251 4.33 -4.24 -15.51
N SER A 252 5.14 -3.55 -14.72
CA SER A 252 6.54 -3.93 -14.49
C SER A 252 6.66 -5.21 -13.65
N THR A 253 7.78 -5.93 -13.84
CA THR A 253 8.12 -7.10 -13.01
C THR A 253 8.29 -6.71 -11.54
N SER A 254 8.88 -5.54 -11.25
CA SER A 254 9.04 -5.03 -9.89
C SER A 254 7.70 -4.83 -9.17
N MET A 255 6.72 -4.17 -9.80
CA MET A 255 5.39 -3.97 -9.21
C MET A 255 4.65 -5.29 -8.99
N TYR A 256 4.83 -6.27 -9.89
CA TYR A 256 4.28 -7.61 -9.72
C TYR A 256 4.89 -8.34 -8.52
N ASN A 257 6.21 -8.26 -8.33
CA ASN A 257 6.88 -8.86 -7.18
C ASN A 257 6.41 -8.27 -5.85
N MET A 258 6.30 -6.93 -5.76
CA MET A 258 5.74 -6.27 -4.58
C MET A 258 4.33 -6.77 -4.28
N ALA A 259 3.46 -6.85 -5.30
CA ALA A 259 2.11 -7.36 -5.11
C ALA A 259 2.09 -8.81 -4.63
N ALA A 260 2.93 -9.67 -5.20
CA ALA A 260 3.06 -11.08 -4.82
C ALA A 260 3.48 -11.21 -3.34
N ILE A 261 4.53 -10.50 -2.92
CA ILE A 261 5.02 -10.52 -1.53
C ILE A 261 3.98 -9.95 -0.57
N THR A 262 3.47 -8.73 -0.82
CA THR A 262 2.48 -8.07 0.06
C THR A 262 1.18 -8.87 0.21
N THR A 263 0.83 -9.70 -0.78
CA THR A 263 -0.37 -10.55 -0.70
C THR A 263 -0.12 -11.93 -0.09
N GLY A 264 1.11 -12.21 0.37
CA GLY A 264 1.49 -13.48 1.00
C GLY A 264 1.73 -14.61 -0.01
N HIS A 265 2.08 -14.26 -1.25
CA HIS A 265 2.38 -15.20 -2.34
C HIS A 265 3.79 -14.98 -2.90
N PRO A 266 4.86 -15.01 -2.08
CA PRO A 266 6.23 -14.82 -2.56
C PRO A 266 6.65 -15.89 -3.57
N ASP A 267 6.01 -17.07 -3.56
CA ASP A 267 6.17 -18.14 -4.53
C ASP A 267 5.84 -17.73 -5.98
N LEU A 268 4.98 -16.73 -6.16
CA LEU A 268 4.64 -16.20 -7.47
C LEU A 268 5.64 -15.15 -7.97
N ALA A 269 6.46 -14.60 -7.08
CA ALA A 269 7.38 -13.51 -7.40
C ALA A 269 8.56 -13.99 -8.26
N GLN A 270 9.16 -13.06 -9.00
CA GLN A 270 10.27 -13.32 -9.92
C GLN A 270 11.59 -13.01 -9.24
N TYR A 271 12.43 -14.02 -9.05
CA TYR A 271 13.73 -13.91 -8.36
C TYR A 271 14.87 -13.75 -9.37
N LYS A 272 15.97 -13.08 -8.98
CA LYS A 272 17.19 -13.00 -9.80
C LYS A 272 17.78 -14.40 -9.96
N GLY A 273 18.13 -14.76 -11.20
CA GLY A 273 18.83 -16.02 -11.50
C GLY A 273 17.93 -17.26 -11.65
N THR A 274 16.60 -17.14 -11.57
CA THR A 274 15.71 -18.22 -11.99
C THR A 274 15.69 -18.26 -13.52
N VAL A 275 16.45 -19.19 -14.10
CA VAL A 275 16.55 -19.41 -15.54
C VAL A 275 15.16 -19.70 -16.10
N LEU A 276 14.75 -18.96 -17.15
CA LEU A 276 13.62 -19.33 -18.00
C LEU A 276 13.75 -20.82 -18.33
N ALA A 277 12.80 -21.64 -17.93
CA ALA A 277 12.70 -22.98 -18.49
C ALA A 277 12.62 -22.79 -20.02
N GLU A 278 13.64 -23.27 -20.73
CA GLU A 278 13.66 -23.25 -22.19
C GLU A 278 12.35 -23.89 -22.68
N GLY A 279 11.52 -23.09 -23.35
CA GLY A 279 10.36 -23.61 -24.07
C GLY A 279 10.84 -24.59 -25.15
N PRO A 280 10.03 -25.63 -25.47
CA PRO A 280 10.48 -26.70 -26.36
C PRO A 280 10.85 -26.17 -27.75
N ARG A 281 12.00 -26.65 -28.23
CA ARG A 281 12.60 -26.35 -29.54
C ARG A 281 11.71 -26.74 -30.71
#